data_AF-A0A564U8F3-F1
#
_entry.id   AF-A0A564U8F3-F1
#
_cell.length_a   1.000
_cell.length_b   1.000
_cell.length_c   1.000
_cell.angle_alpha   90.00
_cell.angle_beta   90.00
_cell.angle_gamma   90.00
#
_symmetry.space_group_name_H-M   'P 1'
#
loop_
_entity.id
_entity.type
_entity.pdbx_description
1 polymer ?
#
loop_
_entity_poly.entity_id
_entity_poly.type
_entity_poly.pdbx_seq_one_letter_code
_entity_poly.pdbx_strand_id
1 'polypeptide(L)'
;MIVAYAEAVGDTDKMIGLINRLCEQGYELKKGQMDSFVKSEIESEIAVANAQRQIAQNPAAEPVVTILWSESPHLKDGQQMPLHEAEAVFKELDSARRHDREQPGYTGHWYDKTKFRIDFTMQGQPDSYEGRQDFGDGGGSLIQHIRGYHEYYAQDESWKNHVLHHEGPEAWEADKARRPLRSGETLTPEQTAYFNAVLDYVKECRPLLNQGQYNLPEPPQLADFDQSLQDYKKQIEAELEQEAAAAGLTVEEYVASDYEAPAQPNFSIYQVPPGPEGRDFRYRSYEELQADGLSVDRKNYQLIYTALLDKDTTLDEIYRRFNMEHPADYKGHSLSMGDIVVFRQDGKQTAYYVDEGADYRQVPEFFAQPEKQLTPDECMTGEQIQTPRGRFYLTDRSREQMEAAGYGFHHQSEDGRYLIMANGTRAFAILAQPESHIKTAEMSTEQNYNMIDGMMNNAPSMEELEAREKAGEQIFLLDVAEAAKAEAKKPKQTRKTTQKQKKTSIRAQLAAAKEEQKKRPPAREKSKEMEV
;
A
#
# COMPACT_ATOMS: atom_id res chain seq x y z
N MET A 1 9.47 8.66 45.16
CA MET A 1 9.05 7.57 44.25
C MET A 1 8.01 8.04 43.24
N ILE A 2 6.83 8.54 43.65
CA ILE A 2 5.83 9.08 42.70
C ILE A 2 6.42 10.19 41.80
N VAL A 3 7.21 11.12 42.37
CA VAL A 3 7.90 12.17 41.59
C VAL A 3 8.86 11.57 40.56
N ALA A 4 9.73 10.63 40.98
CA ALA A 4 10.66 9.95 40.08
C ALA A 4 9.94 9.13 39.00
N TYR A 5 8.79 8.51 39.33
CA TYR A 5 7.94 7.80 38.38
C TYR A 5 7.33 8.74 37.35
N ALA A 6 6.77 9.88 37.79
CA ALA A 6 6.24 10.89 36.88
C ALA A 6 7.31 11.47 35.95
N GLU A 7 8.50 11.75 36.50
CA GLU A 7 9.65 12.23 35.73
C GLU A 7 10.11 11.22 34.70
N ALA A 8 10.21 9.93 35.04
CA ALA A 8 10.72 8.88 34.17
C ALA A 8 9.69 8.40 33.13
N VAL A 9 8.45 8.15 33.54
CA VAL A 9 7.43 7.52 32.70
C VAL A 9 6.69 8.53 31.82
N GLY A 10 6.46 9.76 32.31
CA GLY A 10 5.84 10.84 31.53
C GLY A 10 4.39 10.58 31.09
N ASP A 11 3.75 9.54 31.62
CA ASP A 11 2.37 9.13 31.30
C ASP A 11 1.44 9.52 32.45
N THR A 12 0.47 10.40 32.17
CA THR A 12 -0.42 10.96 33.18
C THR A 12 -1.43 9.93 33.67
N ASP A 13 -1.88 9.01 32.82
CA ASP A 13 -2.86 7.99 33.18
C ASP A 13 -2.23 6.91 34.05
N LYS A 14 -1.00 6.49 33.72
CA LYS A 14 -0.21 5.58 34.58
C LYS A 14 0.09 6.20 35.94
N MET A 15 0.40 7.50 35.96
CA MET A 15 0.65 8.24 37.20
C MET A 15 -0.61 8.33 38.08
N ILE A 16 -1.78 8.62 37.49
CA ILE A 16 -3.07 8.60 38.20
C ILE A 16 -3.40 7.20 38.70
N GLY A 17 -3.19 6.16 37.88
CA GLY A 17 -3.37 4.77 38.26
C GLY A 17 -2.48 4.35 39.44
N LEU A 18 -1.21 4.76 39.42
CA LEU A 18 -0.27 4.53 40.51
C LEU A 18 -0.71 5.24 41.81
N ILE A 19 -1.14 6.49 41.73
CA ILE A 19 -1.67 7.24 42.88
C ILE A 19 -2.88 6.51 43.46
N ASN A 20 -3.85 6.12 42.62
CA ASN A 20 -5.04 5.40 43.07
C ASN A 20 -4.67 4.07 43.72
N ARG A 21 -3.76 3.29 43.12
CA ARG A 21 -3.26 2.02 43.68
C ARG A 21 -2.61 2.22 45.05
N LEU A 22 -1.75 3.22 45.21
CA LEU A 22 -1.10 3.54 46.48
C LEU A 22 -2.08 4.12 47.52
N CYS A 23 -3.12 4.84 47.09
CA CYS A 23 -4.18 5.35 47.95
C CYS A 23 -5.13 4.24 48.42
N GLU A 24 -5.50 3.29 47.57
CA GLU A 24 -6.30 2.11 47.89
C GLU A 24 -5.53 1.14 48.80
N GLN A 25 -4.23 0.93 48.54
CA GLN A 25 -3.31 0.21 49.42
C GLN A 25 -2.94 1.00 50.70
N GLY A 26 -3.48 2.21 50.88
CA GLY A 26 -3.32 3.06 52.06
C GLY A 26 -3.76 2.42 53.39
N TYR A 27 -4.30 1.21 53.38
CA TYR A 27 -4.47 0.37 54.57
C TYR A 27 -3.13 -0.15 55.14
N GLU A 28 -2.09 -0.32 54.32
CA GLU A 28 -0.76 -0.85 54.72
C GLU A 28 0.25 0.22 55.15
N LEU A 29 0.05 1.47 54.70
CA LEU A 29 0.81 2.65 55.19
C LEU A 29 0.70 2.85 56.72
N LYS A 30 -0.27 2.23 57.39
CA LYS A 30 -0.43 2.22 58.86
C LYS A 30 0.72 1.53 59.62
N LYS A 31 1.60 0.78 58.96
CA LYS A 31 2.83 0.20 59.57
C LYS A 31 4.14 0.85 59.09
N GLY A 32 4.08 1.93 58.31
CA GLY A 32 5.24 2.75 57.96
C GLY A 32 6.17 2.19 56.87
N GLN A 33 5.77 1.14 56.15
CA GLN A 33 6.52 0.61 55.00
C GLN A 33 5.55 0.27 53.87
N MET A 34 5.94 0.61 52.65
CA MET A 34 5.23 0.25 51.42
C MET A 34 5.53 -1.20 51.07
N ASP A 35 4.55 -1.92 50.52
CA ASP A 35 4.72 -3.29 50.09
C ASP A 35 5.95 -3.45 49.17
N SER A 36 6.78 -4.45 49.46
CA SER A 36 8.06 -4.65 48.77
C SER A 36 7.88 -5.02 47.30
N PHE A 37 6.78 -5.71 46.96
CA PHE A 37 6.48 -6.09 45.58
C PHE A 37 6.03 -4.87 44.77
N VAL A 38 5.13 -4.06 45.33
CA VAL A 38 4.70 -2.79 44.72
C VAL A 38 5.90 -1.84 44.53
N LYS A 39 6.83 -1.81 45.49
CA LYS A 39 8.07 -1.03 45.37
C LYS A 39 8.94 -1.51 44.20
N SER A 40 9.17 -2.82 44.12
CA SER A 40 9.90 -3.49 43.04
C SER A 40 9.33 -3.14 41.67
N GLU A 41 8.01 -3.27 41.52
CA GLU A 41 7.28 -3.01 40.28
C GLU A 41 7.51 -1.57 39.81
N ILE A 42 7.35 -0.59 40.70
CA ILE A 42 7.55 0.83 40.40
C ILE A 42 9.01 1.14 40.03
N GLU A 43 9.97 0.54 40.74
CA GLU A 43 11.40 0.69 40.44
C GLU A 43 11.74 0.11 39.06
N SER A 44 11.16 -1.05 38.70
CA SER A 44 11.33 -1.66 37.37
C SER A 44 10.76 -0.81 36.24
N GLU A 45 9.59 -0.21 36.44
CA GLU A 45 8.95 0.64 35.42
C GLU A 45 9.73 1.94 35.20
N ILE A 46 10.28 2.52 36.27
CA ILE A 46 11.19 3.68 36.18
C ILE A 46 12.45 3.30 35.41
N ALA A 47 13.05 2.15 35.71
CA ALA A 47 14.25 1.67 35.03
C ALA A 47 14.00 1.52 33.53
N VAL A 48 12.93 0.83 33.15
CA VAL A 48 12.49 0.66 31.75
C VAL A 48 12.36 2.00 31.03
N ALA A 49 11.66 2.95 31.62
CA ALA A 49 11.44 4.26 30.98
C ALA A 49 12.76 5.05 30.80
N ASN A 50 13.69 4.94 31.77
CA ASN A 50 15.00 5.57 31.66
C ASN A 50 15.89 4.91 30.59
N ALA A 51 15.88 3.58 30.48
CA ALA A 51 16.62 2.85 29.45
C ALA A 51 16.14 3.24 28.04
N GLN A 52 14.82 3.29 27.83
CA GLN A 52 14.23 3.74 26.56
C GLN A 52 14.70 5.16 26.18
N ARG A 53 14.71 6.09 27.15
CA ARG A 53 15.21 7.45 26.93
C ARG A 53 16.71 7.48 26.60
N GLN A 54 17.51 6.67 27.28
CA GLN A 54 18.94 6.58 27.04
C GLN A 54 19.27 6.05 25.63
N ILE A 55 18.57 5.01 25.18
CA ILE A 55 18.71 4.47 23.82
C ILE A 55 18.26 5.49 22.77
N ALA A 56 17.16 6.20 23.02
CA ALA A 56 16.70 7.26 22.13
C ALA A 56 17.70 8.43 22.02
N GLN A 57 18.43 8.75 23.10
CA GLN A 57 19.43 9.83 23.12
C GLN A 57 20.78 9.41 22.53
N ASN A 58 21.15 8.13 22.65
CA ASN A 58 22.40 7.60 22.12
C ASN A 58 22.16 6.28 21.37
N PRO A 59 21.79 6.35 20.08
CA PRO A 59 21.48 5.17 19.29
C PRO A 59 22.68 4.22 19.08
N ALA A 60 23.91 4.68 19.32
CA ALA A 60 25.13 3.88 19.24
C ALA A 60 25.53 3.22 20.59
N ALA A 61 24.73 3.42 21.64
CA ALA A 61 24.98 2.81 22.94
C ALA A 61 24.80 1.29 22.87
N GLU A 62 25.60 0.59 23.68
CA GLU A 62 25.41 -0.84 23.92
C GLU A 62 23.99 -1.10 24.47
N PRO A 63 23.34 -2.23 24.11
CA PRO A 63 22.05 -2.58 24.66
C PRO A 63 22.06 -2.66 26.19
N VAL A 64 20.97 -2.20 26.81
CA VAL A 64 20.79 -2.21 28.26
C VAL A 64 19.83 -3.32 28.64
N VAL A 65 20.24 -4.18 29.55
CA VAL A 65 19.41 -5.25 30.11
C VAL A 65 18.83 -4.76 31.44
N THR A 66 17.50 -4.70 31.51
CA THR A 66 16.75 -4.40 32.74
C THR A 66 16.12 -5.68 33.27
N ILE A 67 16.41 -6.04 34.52
CA ILE A 67 15.73 -7.13 35.21
C ILE A 67 14.33 -6.67 35.59
N LEU A 68 13.30 -7.31 35.04
CA LEU A 68 11.91 -6.99 35.38
C LEU A 68 11.51 -7.70 36.66
N TRP A 69 11.94 -8.94 36.83
CA TRP A 69 11.67 -9.75 38.01
C TRP A 69 12.65 -10.93 38.10
N SER A 70 13.11 -11.31 39.31
CA SER A 70 13.99 -12.47 39.48
C SER A 70 13.79 -13.22 40.81
N GLU A 71 13.76 -14.56 40.76
CA GLU A 71 13.83 -15.43 41.95
C GLU A 71 15.27 -15.56 42.48
N SER A 72 16.28 -15.27 41.65
CA SER A 72 17.68 -15.31 42.08
C SER A 72 17.98 -14.18 43.08
N PRO A 73 18.59 -14.47 44.25
CA PRO A 73 18.92 -13.46 45.26
C PRO A 73 20.05 -12.52 44.83
N HIS A 74 20.71 -12.83 43.72
CA HIS A 74 21.83 -12.06 43.17
C HIS A 74 21.38 -10.96 42.20
N LEU A 75 20.13 -10.98 41.77
CA LEU A 75 19.54 -9.97 40.91
C LEU A 75 18.43 -9.23 41.65
N LYS A 76 18.28 -7.94 41.34
CA LYS A 76 17.19 -7.11 41.87
C LYS A 76 16.28 -6.66 40.75
N ASP A 77 14.99 -6.55 41.03
CA ASP A 77 14.04 -5.98 40.08
C ASP A 77 14.42 -4.51 39.81
N GLY A 78 14.30 -4.10 38.56
CA GLY A 78 14.77 -2.81 38.05
C GLY A 78 16.29 -2.68 37.93
N GLN A 79 17.08 -3.71 38.28
CA GLN A 79 18.53 -3.68 38.07
C GLN A 79 18.85 -3.55 36.58
N GLN A 80 19.71 -2.60 36.24
CA GLN A 80 20.19 -2.38 34.89
C GLN A 80 21.66 -2.75 34.78
N MET A 81 22.02 -3.38 33.67
CA MET A 81 23.40 -3.67 33.33
C MET A 81 23.58 -3.65 31.81
N PRO A 82 24.76 -3.29 31.29
CA PRO A 82 25.07 -3.43 29.87
C PRO A 82 25.02 -4.89 29.43
N LEU A 83 24.76 -5.12 28.14
CA LEU A 83 24.63 -6.47 27.59
C LEU A 83 25.83 -7.38 27.89
N HIS A 84 27.06 -6.89 27.77
CA HIS A 84 28.26 -7.68 28.07
C HIS A 84 28.36 -8.10 29.54
N GLU A 85 27.85 -7.29 30.46
CA GLU A 85 27.80 -7.61 31.89
C GLU A 85 26.70 -8.65 32.15
N ALA A 86 25.52 -8.47 31.55
CA ALA A 86 24.43 -9.44 31.61
C ALA A 86 24.86 -10.82 31.11
N GLU A 87 25.63 -10.88 30.02
CA GLU A 87 26.20 -12.13 29.49
C GLU A 87 27.02 -12.89 30.54
N ALA A 88 27.87 -12.19 31.28
CA ALA A 88 28.72 -12.78 32.30
C ALA A 88 27.91 -13.23 33.51
N VAL A 89 27.03 -12.35 34.02
CA VAL A 89 26.21 -12.59 35.20
C VAL A 89 25.25 -13.77 34.97
N PHE A 90 24.55 -13.81 33.84
CA PHE A 90 23.55 -14.85 33.56
C PHE A 90 24.23 -16.21 33.41
N LYS A 91 25.39 -16.26 32.75
CA LYS A 91 26.19 -17.48 32.62
C LYS A 91 26.68 -18.00 33.96
N GLU A 92 27.14 -17.10 34.84
CA GLU A 92 27.60 -17.46 36.18
C GLU A 92 26.45 -17.99 37.04
N LEU A 93 25.29 -17.31 37.05
CA LEU A 93 24.11 -17.75 37.80
C LEU A 93 23.57 -19.09 37.31
N ASP A 94 23.48 -19.29 36.00
CA ASP A 94 23.08 -20.57 35.40
C ASP A 94 24.02 -21.71 35.78
N SER A 95 25.34 -21.45 35.75
CA SER A 95 26.36 -22.45 36.11
C SER A 95 26.39 -22.74 37.62
N ALA A 96 26.27 -21.72 38.46
CA ALA A 96 26.30 -21.83 39.91
C ALA A 96 25.10 -22.62 40.44
N ARG A 97 23.88 -22.35 39.92
CA ARG A 97 22.69 -23.12 40.28
C ARG A 97 22.78 -24.58 39.85
N ARG A 98 23.37 -24.84 38.69
CA ARG A 98 23.63 -26.22 38.23
C ARG A 98 24.60 -26.94 39.17
N HIS A 99 25.64 -26.25 39.66
CA HIS A 99 26.60 -26.81 40.61
C HIS A 99 25.95 -27.15 41.96
N ASP A 100 25.08 -26.27 42.49
CA ASP A 100 24.35 -26.51 43.74
C ASP A 100 23.46 -27.76 43.68
N ARG A 101 22.88 -28.04 42.51
CA ARG A 101 22.05 -29.24 42.26
C ARG A 101 22.85 -30.54 42.32
N GLU A 102 24.12 -30.50 41.92
CA GLU A 102 24.99 -31.69 41.88
C GLU A 102 25.51 -32.08 43.27
N GLN A 103 25.22 -31.26 44.29
CA GLN A 103 25.56 -31.52 45.69
C GLN A 103 24.70 -32.67 46.26
N PRO A 104 25.30 -33.66 46.95
CA PRO A 104 24.56 -34.72 47.60
C PRO A 104 23.59 -34.18 48.66
N GLY A 105 22.29 -34.46 48.51
CA GLY A 105 21.26 -34.11 49.50
C GLY A 105 20.52 -32.78 49.25
N TYR A 106 20.66 -32.17 48.07
CA TYR A 106 19.92 -30.96 47.70
C TYR A 106 18.40 -31.17 47.65
N THR A 107 17.63 -30.31 48.33
CA THR A 107 16.15 -30.32 48.36
C THR A 107 15.53 -28.99 47.92
N GLY A 108 16.31 -28.09 47.29
CA GLY A 108 15.85 -26.77 46.86
C GLY A 108 15.13 -26.77 45.50
N HIS A 109 14.71 -25.58 45.05
CA HIS A 109 14.10 -25.39 43.73
C HIS A 109 15.10 -25.70 42.61
N TRP A 110 14.59 -26.19 41.47
CA TRP A 110 15.42 -26.71 40.37
C TRP A 110 16.06 -25.62 39.51
N TYR A 111 15.47 -24.43 39.49
CA TYR A 111 15.91 -23.27 38.73
C TYR A 111 15.35 -22.00 39.37
N ASP A 112 16.01 -20.88 39.12
CA ASP A 112 15.50 -19.55 39.48
C ASP A 112 14.96 -18.88 38.22
N LYS A 113 13.68 -18.51 38.23
CA LYS A 113 13.06 -17.82 37.10
C LYS A 113 13.46 -16.35 37.10
N THR A 114 13.86 -15.85 35.95
CA THR A 114 14.18 -14.44 35.75
C THR A 114 13.51 -13.91 34.48
N LYS A 115 12.82 -12.77 34.61
CA LYS A 115 12.25 -12.00 33.51
C LYS A 115 13.11 -10.76 33.28
N PHE A 116 13.46 -10.50 32.03
CA PHE A 116 14.31 -9.38 31.64
C PHE A 116 13.76 -8.66 30.41
N ARG A 117 14.25 -7.44 30.20
CA ARG A 117 14.02 -6.62 29.00
C ARG A 117 15.35 -6.10 28.50
N ILE A 118 15.58 -6.16 27.19
CA ILE A 118 16.76 -5.64 26.51
C ILE A 118 16.31 -4.46 25.68
N ASP A 119 16.82 -3.27 25.98
CA ASP A 119 16.62 -2.06 25.19
C ASP A 119 17.81 -1.89 24.23
N PHE A 120 17.56 -1.74 22.94
CA PHE A 120 18.59 -1.64 21.89
C PHE A 120 18.17 -0.72 20.75
N THR A 121 19.12 -0.38 19.89
CA THR A 121 18.84 0.35 18.64
C THR A 121 18.83 -0.60 17.46
N MET A 122 17.80 -0.54 16.62
CA MET A 122 17.69 -1.28 15.37
C MET A 122 17.43 -0.30 14.23
N GLN A 123 18.30 -0.29 13.21
CA GLN A 123 18.22 0.62 12.06
C GLN A 123 18.11 2.11 12.46
N GLY A 124 18.77 2.50 13.56
CA GLY A 124 18.74 3.87 14.08
C GLY A 124 17.48 4.23 14.89
N GLN A 125 16.54 3.29 15.08
CA GLN A 125 15.36 3.47 15.92
C GLN A 125 15.49 2.69 17.23
N PRO A 126 15.02 3.23 18.37
CA PRO A 126 14.96 2.51 19.63
C PRO A 126 13.94 1.36 19.55
N ASP A 127 14.32 0.18 20.03
CA ASP A 127 13.47 -1.00 20.13
C ASP A 127 13.79 -1.79 21.41
N SER A 128 12.99 -2.81 21.73
CA SER A 128 13.24 -3.67 22.89
C SER A 128 12.77 -5.11 22.74
N TYR A 129 13.41 -6.00 23.48
CA TYR A 129 13.09 -7.43 23.56
C TYR A 129 12.82 -7.83 25.01
N GLU A 130 11.69 -8.48 25.29
CA GLU A 130 11.43 -9.08 26.60
C GLU A 130 11.59 -10.59 26.52
N GLY A 131 12.22 -11.17 27.55
CA GLY A 131 12.46 -12.60 27.63
C GLY A 131 12.40 -13.14 29.05
N ARG A 132 12.38 -14.46 29.15
CA ARG A 132 12.50 -15.21 30.40
C ARG A 132 13.62 -16.23 30.28
N GLN A 133 14.40 -16.39 31.34
CA GLN A 133 15.43 -17.40 31.46
C GLN A 133 15.37 -18.02 32.85
N ASP A 134 15.55 -19.34 32.91
CA ASP A 134 15.49 -20.12 34.13
C ASP A 134 16.91 -20.56 34.52
N PHE A 135 17.55 -19.86 35.46
CA PHE A 135 18.94 -20.16 35.81
C PHE A 135 19.09 -21.54 36.46
N GLY A 136 19.95 -22.37 35.90
CA GLY A 136 20.22 -23.74 36.32
C GLY A 136 19.74 -24.79 35.31
N ASP A 137 18.99 -24.38 34.28
CA ASP A 137 18.34 -25.27 33.31
C ASP A 137 19.29 -25.82 32.24
N GLY A 138 20.39 -25.14 31.92
CA GLY A 138 21.15 -25.49 30.71
C GLY A 138 21.49 -24.33 29.79
N GLY A 139 20.74 -23.23 29.87
CA GLY A 139 20.63 -22.21 28.84
C GLY A 139 21.90 -21.37 28.62
N GLY A 140 22.82 -21.35 29.59
CA GLY A 140 24.09 -20.65 29.47
C GLY A 140 23.95 -19.13 29.61
N SER A 141 24.73 -18.37 28.82
CA SER A 141 24.64 -16.90 28.84
C SER A 141 23.34 -16.40 28.22
N LEU A 142 23.02 -15.12 28.41
CA LEU A 142 21.78 -14.51 27.93
C LEU A 142 21.59 -14.63 26.40
N ILE A 143 22.63 -14.35 25.60
CA ILE A 143 22.61 -14.48 24.13
C ILE A 143 22.57 -15.94 23.72
N GLN A 144 23.27 -16.83 24.44
CA GLN A 144 23.20 -18.28 24.17
C GLN A 144 21.79 -18.80 24.39
N HIS A 145 21.14 -18.39 25.48
CA HIS A 145 19.76 -18.70 25.78
C HIS A 145 18.81 -18.16 24.72
N ILE A 146 18.93 -16.88 24.36
CA ILE A 146 18.09 -16.26 23.32
C ILE A 146 18.25 -16.99 21.98
N ARG A 147 19.49 -17.32 21.59
CA ARG A 147 19.74 -18.09 20.36
C ARG A 147 19.16 -19.50 20.45
N GLY A 148 19.40 -20.22 21.55
CA GLY A 148 18.87 -21.56 21.77
C GLY A 148 17.34 -21.59 21.79
N TYR A 149 16.72 -20.60 22.42
CA TYR A 149 15.27 -20.38 22.40
C TYR A 149 14.79 -20.17 20.96
N HIS A 150 15.39 -19.25 20.21
CA HIS A 150 15.01 -19.01 18.83
C HIS A 150 15.28 -20.20 17.91
N GLU A 151 16.37 -20.95 18.09
CA GLU A 151 16.69 -22.16 17.33
C GLU A 151 15.71 -23.31 17.65
N TYR A 152 15.36 -23.47 18.92
CA TYR A 152 14.37 -24.46 19.38
C TYR A 152 12.96 -24.15 18.86
N TYR A 153 12.48 -22.90 18.99
CA TYR A 153 11.12 -22.51 18.59
C TYR A 153 10.99 -22.16 17.09
N ALA A 154 12.09 -21.89 16.36
CA ALA A 154 12.05 -21.70 14.91
C ALA A 154 11.76 -23.00 14.15
N GLN A 155 12.05 -24.17 14.72
CA GLN A 155 11.96 -25.46 14.01
C GLN A 155 10.89 -26.43 14.55
N ASP A 156 10.16 -26.07 15.61
CA ASP A 156 9.27 -27.00 16.33
C ASP A 156 7.76 -26.81 15.99
N GLU A 157 7.07 -27.91 15.68
CA GLU A 157 5.60 -27.98 15.55
C GLU A 157 4.88 -27.56 16.83
N SER A 158 5.53 -27.68 18.00
CA SER A 158 4.94 -27.24 19.28
C SER A 158 4.76 -25.71 19.35
N TRP A 159 5.69 -24.92 18.78
CA TRP A 159 5.58 -23.46 18.68
C TRP A 159 4.42 -23.05 17.77
N LYS A 160 4.36 -23.66 16.59
CA LYS A 160 3.24 -23.48 15.66
C LYS A 160 1.91 -23.78 16.36
N ASN A 161 1.82 -24.90 17.06
CA ASN A 161 0.60 -25.27 17.81
C ASN A 161 0.30 -24.28 18.96
N HIS A 162 1.31 -23.77 19.65
CA HIS A 162 1.16 -22.76 20.70
C HIS A 162 0.61 -21.44 20.14
N VAL A 163 1.24 -20.92 19.08
CA VAL A 163 0.80 -19.67 18.43
C VAL A 163 -0.60 -19.85 17.84
N LEU A 164 -0.89 -20.96 17.16
CA LEU A 164 -2.23 -21.25 16.64
C LEU A 164 -3.28 -21.34 17.76
N HIS A 165 -2.95 -21.94 18.90
CA HIS A 165 -3.89 -22.13 20.01
C HIS A 165 -4.12 -20.85 20.82
N HIS A 166 -3.09 -20.02 21.06
CA HIS A 166 -3.20 -18.85 21.93
C HIS A 166 -3.40 -17.54 21.18
N GLU A 167 -2.90 -17.45 19.95
CA GLU A 167 -2.88 -16.20 19.18
C GLU A 167 -3.58 -16.28 17.82
N GLY A 168 -3.79 -17.48 17.29
CA GLY A 168 -4.56 -17.75 16.08
C GLY A 168 -3.71 -17.92 14.79
N PRO A 169 -4.36 -18.33 13.68
CA PRO A 169 -3.73 -18.52 12.37
C PRO A 169 -2.99 -17.29 11.85
N GLU A 170 -3.54 -16.10 12.07
CA GLU A 170 -3.00 -14.82 11.62
C GLU A 170 -1.69 -14.48 12.34
N ALA A 171 -1.59 -14.80 13.63
CA ALA A 171 -0.37 -14.63 14.41
C ALA A 171 0.74 -15.59 13.95
N TRP A 172 0.37 -16.80 13.50
CA TRP A 172 1.31 -17.73 12.91
C TRP A 172 1.84 -17.24 11.56
N GLU A 173 0.98 -16.67 10.72
CA GLU A 173 1.41 -16.03 9.46
C GLU A 173 2.34 -14.83 9.73
N ALA A 174 2.05 -14.00 10.73
CA ALA A 174 2.94 -12.91 11.15
C ALA A 174 4.30 -13.43 11.64
N ASP A 175 4.33 -14.51 12.43
CA ASP A 175 5.58 -15.12 12.89
C ASP A 175 6.43 -15.61 11.72
N LYS A 176 5.81 -16.30 10.75
CA LYS A 176 6.49 -16.74 9.52
C LYS A 176 7.04 -15.57 8.70
N ALA A 177 6.33 -14.44 8.61
CA ALA A 177 6.79 -13.26 7.89
C ALA A 177 7.92 -12.50 8.62
N ARG A 178 7.96 -12.54 9.95
CA ARG A 178 9.03 -11.91 10.76
C ARG A 178 10.36 -12.63 10.66
N ARG A 179 10.35 -13.95 10.51
CA ARG A 179 11.59 -14.76 10.53
C ARG A 179 12.57 -14.35 9.42
N PRO A 180 12.17 -14.24 8.13
CA PRO A 180 13.07 -13.81 7.06
C PRO A 180 13.52 -12.35 7.20
N LEU A 181 12.63 -11.46 7.68
CA LEU A 181 12.97 -10.05 7.92
C LEU A 181 14.03 -9.89 9.03
N ARG A 182 14.13 -10.86 9.95
CA ARG A 182 15.08 -10.88 11.07
C ARG A 182 16.31 -11.77 10.82
N SER A 183 16.25 -12.70 9.86
CA SER A 183 17.31 -13.70 9.63
C SER A 183 18.58 -13.11 9.03
N GLY A 184 18.54 -11.85 8.55
CA GLY A 184 19.67 -11.22 7.87
C GLY A 184 19.95 -11.81 6.49
N GLU A 185 19.08 -12.70 5.99
CA GLU A 185 19.12 -13.20 4.62
C GLU A 185 18.82 -12.05 3.64
N THR A 186 19.52 -12.04 2.50
CA THR A 186 19.23 -11.09 1.42
C THR A 186 17.89 -11.43 0.78
N LEU A 187 16.85 -10.74 1.23
CA LEU A 187 15.52 -10.73 0.63
C LEU A 187 15.50 -9.83 -0.59
N THR A 188 14.73 -10.20 -1.61
CA THR A 188 14.44 -9.26 -2.71
C THR A 188 13.54 -8.13 -2.23
N PRO A 189 13.50 -6.96 -2.92
CA PRO A 189 12.57 -5.89 -2.60
C PRO A 189 11.11 -6.35 -2.55
N GLU A 190 10.72 -7.26 -3.44
CA GLU A 190 9.37 -7.82 -3.55
C GLU A 190 9.04 -8.73 -2.36
N GLN A 191 9.98 -9.60 -1.96
CA GLN A 191 9.82 -10.44 -0.76
C GLN A 191 9.75 -9.59 0.51
N THR A 192 10.57 -8.55 0.59
CA THR A 192 10.56 -7.60 1.72
C THR A 192 9.22 -6.86 1.80
N ALA A 193 8.71 -6.37 0.67
CA ALA A 193 7.41 -5.71 0.59
C ALA A 193 6.27 -6.65 0.96
N TYR A 194 6.30 -7.90 0.47
CA TYR A 194 5.32 -8.92 0.82
C TYR A 194 5.31 -9.23 2.31
N PHE A 195 6.47 -9.50 2.93
CA PHE A 195 6.53 -9.82 4.35
C PHE A 195 6.07 -8.65 5.22
N ASN A 196 6.40 -7.41 4.85
CA ASN A 196 5.87 -6.23 5.54
C ASN A 196 4.35 -6.11 5.38
N ALA A 197 3.81 -6.34 4.18
CA ALA A 197 2.37 -6.32 3.93
C ALA A 197 1.61 -7.39 4.72
N VAL A 198 2.19 -8.59 4.89
CA VAL A 198 1.61 -9.64 5.77
C VAL A 198 1.56 -9.16 7.22
N LEU A 199 2.56 -8.42 7.70
CA LEU A 199 2.57 -7.89 9.06
C LEU A 199 1.52 -6.79 9.27
N ASP A 200 1.37 -5.90 8.30
CA ASP A 200 0.34 -4.85 8.35
C ASP A 200 -1.07 -5.46 8.24
N TYR A 201 -1.26 -6.45 7.37
CA TYR A 201 -2.52 -7.20 7.26
C TYR A 201 -2.97 -7.79 8.60
N VAL A 202 -2.07 -8.44 9.32
CA VAL A 202 -2.37 -9.04 10.63
C VAL A 202 -2.68 -7.95 11.67
N LYS A 203 -1.98 -6.81 11.61
CA LYS A 203 -2.22 -5.66 12.49
C LYS A 203 -3.60 -5.04 12.26
N GLU A 204 -4.08 -4.99 11.02
CA GLU A 204 -5.40 -4.46 10.66
C GLU A 204 -6.55 -5.44 10.95
N CYS A 205 -6.34 -6.74 10.70
CA CYS A 205 -7.38 -7.76 10.87
C CYS A 205 -7.65 -8.09 12.35
N ARG A 206 -6.65 -8.01 13.23
CA ARG A 206 -6.79 -8.43 14.63
C ARG A 206 -7.82 -7.60 15.44
N PRO A 207 -7.87 -6.26 15.31
CA PRO A 207 -8.95 -5.47 15.90
C PRO A 207 -10.34 -5.83 15.37
N LEU A 208 -10.48 -6.14 14.08
CA LEU A 208 -11.76 -6.52 13.46
C LEU A 208 -12.27 -7.86 14.00
N LEU A 209 -11.38 -8.85 14.09
CA LEU A 209 -11.69 -10.15 14.69
C LEU A 209 -12.12 -10.02 16.16
N ASN A 210 -11.42 -9.19 16.94
CA ASN A 210 -11.77 -8.93 18.35
C ASN A 210 -13.14 -8.24 18.51
N GLN A 211 -13.59 -7.51 17.48
CA GLN A 211 -14.90 -6.85 17.44
C GLN A 211 -16.00 -7.77 16.86
N GLY A 212 -15.67 -9.02 16.51
CA GLY A 212 -16.60 -9.98 15.90
C GLY A 212 -16.90 -9.70 14.42
N GLN A 213 -16.07 -8.91 13.75
CA GLN A 213 -16.22 -8.56 12.34
C GLN A 213 -15.38 -9.50 11.47
N TYR A 214 -16.05 -10.49 10.87
CA TYR A 214 -15.42 -11.55 10.08
C TYR A 214 -15.25 -11.22 8.59
N ASN A 215 -15.70 -10.04 8.16
CA ASN A 215 -15.45 -9.57 6.80
C ASN A 215 -14.05 -8.93 6.74
N LEU A 216 -13.04 -9.78 6.55
CA LEU A 216 -11.64 -9.38 6.51
C LEU A 216 -11.22 -9.00 5.08
N PRO A 217 -10.26 -8.07 4.92
CA PRO A 217 -9.63 -7.83 3.63
C PRO A 217 -8.96 -9.11 3.08
N GLU A 218 -8.76 -9.17 1.76
CA GLU A 218 -8.05 -10.29 1.15
C GLU A 218 -6.58 -10.32 1.61
N PRO A 219 -6.03 -11.50 1.95
CA PRO A 219 -4.67 -11.61 2.40
C PRO A 219 -3.70 -11.26 1.26
N PRO A 220 -2.62 -10.51 1.55
CA PRO A 220 -1.63 -10.17 0.55
C PRO A 220 -0.99 -11.44 -0.02
N GLN A 221 -0.76 -11.49 -1.33
CA GLN A 221 -0.04 -12.60 -1.96
C GLN A 221 1.30 -12.13 -2.50
N LEU A 222 2.31 -12.99 -2.45
CA LEU A 222 3.65 -12.66 -2.96
C LEU A 222 3.61 -12.25 -4.45
N ALA A 223 2.69 -12.84 -5.23
CA ALA A 223 2.49 -12.51 -6.63
C ALA A 223 2.03 -11.06 -6.86
N ASP A 224 1.42 -10.40 -5.87
CA ASP A 224 0.99 -9.01 -5.98
C ASP A 224 2.16 -8.03 -5.92
N PHE A 225 3.32 -8.46 -5.44
CA PHE A 225 4.53 -7.63 -5.32
C PHE A 225 5.52 -7.85 -6.46
N ASP A 226 5.22 -8.74 -7.41
CA ASP A 226 6.03 -8.92 -8.61
C ASP A 226 5.83 -7.74 -9.56
N GLN A 227 6.82 -6.85 -9.62
CA GLN A 227 6.80 -5.65 -10.47
C GLN A 227 6.56 -6.00 -11.94
N SER A 228 7.08 -7.14 -12.43
CA SER A 228 6.88 -7.56 -13.82
C SER A 228 5.44 -7.98 -14.08
N LEU A 229 4.78 -8.58 -13.08
CA LEU A 229 3.37 -8.96 -13.14
C LEU A 229 2.46 -7.73 -13.01
N GLN A 230 2.84 -6.72 -12.22
CA GLN A 230 2.14 -5.43 -12.14
C GLN A 230 2.27 -4.63 -13.43
N ASP A 231 3.47 -4.57 -14.01
CA ASP A 231 3.70 -3.94 -15.31
C ASP A 231 2.92 -4.68 -16.41
N TYR A 232 2.86 -6.01 -16.34
CA TYR A 232 2.04 -6.83 -17.24
C TYR A 232 0.55 -6.57 -17.05
N LYS A 233 0.01 -6.58 -15.82
CA LYS A 233 -1.40 -6.24 -15.52
C LYS A 233 -1.77 -4.86 -16.08
N LYS A 234 -0.92 -3.86 -15.83
CA LYS A 234 -1.10 -2.50 -16.34
C LYS A 234 -1.05 -2.44 -17.87
N GLN A 235 -0.18 -3.24 -18.49
CA GLN A 235 -0.14 -3.37 -19.94
C GLN A 235 -1.42 -4.02 -20.49
N ILE A 236 -1.92 -5.07 -19.83
CA ILE A 236 -3.15 -5.77 -20.19
C ILE A 236 -4.36 -4.83 -20.07
N GLU A 237 -4.46 -4.08 -18.98
CA GLU A 237 -5.51 -3.07 -18.76
C GLU A 237 -5.47 -1.99 -19.85
N ALA A 238 -4.29 -1.44 -20.15
CA ALA A 238 -4.15 -0.43 -21.20
C ALA A 238 -4.49 -0.97 -22.60
N GLU A 239 -4.17 -2.23 -22.90
CA GLU A 239 -4.53 -2.87 -24.17
C GLU A 239 -6.04 -3.12 -24.26
N LEU A 240 -6.67 -3.55 -23.15
CA LEU A 240 -8.12 -3.71 -23.03
C LEU A 240 -8.86 -2.38 -23.19
N GLU A 241 -8.39 -1.31 -22.57
CA GLU A 241 -8.95 0.04 -22.71
C GLU A 241 -8.86 0.53 -24.16
N GLN A 242 -7.74 0.29 -24.84
CA GLN A 242 -7.57 0.64 -26.24
C GLN A 242 -8.49 -0.16 -27.16
N GLU A 243 -8.62 -1.48 -26.94
CA GLU A 243 -9.50 -2.33 -27.74
C GLU A 243 -10.98 -2.02 -27.49
N ALA A 244 -11.37 -1.77 -26.25
CA ALA A 244 -12.71 -1.33 -25.87
C ALA A 244 -13.03 0.04 -26.50
N ALA A 245 -12.13 1.03 -26.38
CA ALA A 245 -12.31 2.34 -26.97
C ALA A 245 -12.39 2.27 -28.51
N ALA A 246 -11.57 1.44 -29.15
CA ALA A 246 -11.63 1.22 -30.60
C ALA A 246 -12.94 0.53 -31.04
N ALA A 247 -13.52 -0.31 -30.18
CA ALA A 247 -14.83 -0.92 -30.38
C ALA A 247 -15.98 0.03 -30.01
N GLY A 248 -15.69 1.23 -29.50
CA GLY A 248 -16.68 2.14 -28.93
C GLY A 248 -17.46 1.45 -27.81
N LEU A 249 -16.78 0.78 -26.90
CA LEU A 249 -17.32 0.14 -25.70
C LEU A 249 -16.49 0.56 -24.48
N THR A 250 -17.08 0.43 -23.30
CA THR A 250 -16.32 0.43 -22.03
C THR A 250 -15.59 -0.91 -21.85
N VAL A 251 -14.57 -0.96 -20.99
CA VAL A 251 -13.84 -2.23 -20.72
C VAL A 251 -14.80 -3.29 -20.20
N GLU A 252 -15.74 -2.93 -19.33
CA GLU A 252 -16.75 -3.84 -18.79
C GLU A 252 -17.68 -4.39 -19.88
N GLU A 253 -18.08 -3.54 -20.82
CA GLU A 253 -18.91 -3.95 -21.96
C GLU A 253 -18.14 -4.80 -22.96
N TYR A 254 -16.86 -4.51 -23.14
CA TYR A 254 -15.99 -5.29 -24.02
C TYR A 254 -15.69 -6.68 -23.42
N VAL A 255 -15.51 -6.75 -22.10
CA VAL A 255 -15.42 -8.03 -21.37
C VAL A 255 -16.75 -8.78 -21.44
N ALA A 256 -17.89 -8.10 -21.25
CA ALA A 256 -19.22 -8.69 -21.35
C ALA A 256 -19.57 -9.16 -22.77
N SER A 257 -18.96 -8.58 -23.80
CA SER A 257 -19.08 -9.01 -25.20
C SER A 257 -18.13 -10.14 -25.58
N ASP A 258 -17.53 -10.83 -24.60
CA ASP A 258 -16.53 -11.88 -24.80
C ASP A 258 -15.35 -11.40 -25.69
N TYR A 259 -14.97 -10.13 -25.52
CA TYR A 259 -13.89 -9.43 -26.24
C TYR A 259 -14.15 -9.30 -27.75
N GLU A 260 -15.41 -9.37 -28.17
CA GLU A 260 -15.81 -9.08 -29.54
C GLU A 260 -16.29 -7.64 -29.68
N ALA A 261 -15.66 -6.89 -30.59
CA ALA A 261 -16.20 -5.61 -31.02
C ALA A 261 -17.57 -5.86 -31.66
N PRO A 262 -18.64 -5.16 -31.25
CA PRO A 262 -19.97 -5.43 -31.75
C PRO A 262 -19.97 -5.13 -33.24
N ALA A 263 -20.07 -6.19 -34.04
CA ALA A 263 -20.07 -6.10 -35.50
C ALA A 263 -21.33 -5.39 -36.04
N GLN A 264 -22.31 -5.12 -35.18
CA GLN A 264 -23.61 -4.55 -35.50
C GLN A 264 -23.95 -3.45 -34.49
N PRO A 265 -24.66 -2.39 -34.92
CA PRO A 265 -25.19 -1.37 -34.03
C PRO A 265 -25.93 -1.98 -32.85
N ASN A 266 -25.78 -1.42 -31.65
CA ASN A 266 -26.44 -1.91 -30.42
C ASN A 266 -26.91 -0.78 -29.51
N PHE A 267 -27.77 -1.11 -28.56
CA PHE A 267 -28.14 -0.23 -27.47
C PHE A 267 -27.91 -0.91 -26.11
N SER A 268 -27.64 -0.09 -25.11
CA SER A 268 -27.52 -0.52 -23.71
C SER A 268 -28.44 0.28 -22.81
N ILE A 269 -28.94 -0.37 -21.76
CA ILE A 269 -29.75 0.25 -20.70
C ILE A 269 -28.94 0.26 -19.41
N TYR A 270 -28.83 1.45 -18.84
CA TYR A 270 -28.17 1.73 -17.58
C TYR A 270 -29.21 2.21 -16.58
N GLN A 271 -29.19 1.62 -15.38
CA GLN A 271 -30.13 1.98 -14.31
C GLN A 271 -29.37 2.32 -13.05
N VAL A 272 -29.96 3.20 -12.25
CA VAL A 272 -29.42 3.55 -10.95
C VAL A 272 -29.59 2.36 -9.98
N PRO A 273 -28.55 1.97 -9.22
CA PRO A 273 -28.64 0.84 -8.30
C PRO A 273 -29.81 0.96 -7.29
N PRO A 274 -30.46 -0.16 -6.94
CA PRO A 274 -31.59 -0.15 -6.01
C PRO A 274 -31.18 0.09 -4.55
N GLY A 275 -29.89 -0.05 -4.22
CA GLY A 275 -29.34 0.14 -2.88
C GLY A 275 -29.26 1.62 -2.46
N PRO A 276 -28.84 1.88 -1.21
CA PRO A 276 -28.72 3.24 -0.67
C PRO A 276 -27.84 4.16 -1.52
N GLU A 277 -26.83 3.62 -2.20
CA GLU A 277 -25.92 4.33 -3.10
C GLU A 277 -26.62 5.03 -4.27
N GLY A 278 -27.74 4.48 -4.74
CA GLY A 278 -28.53 5.04 -5.84
C GLY A 278 -29.71 5.90 -5.38
N ARG A 279 -29.88 6.14 -4.07
CA ARG A 279 -31.09 6.79 -3.54
C ARG A 279 -31.30 8.20 -4.07
N ASP A 280 -30.23 8.98 -4.16
CA ASP A 280 -30.32 10.42 -4.49
C ASP A 280 -30.46 10.67 -6.01
N PHE A 281 -30.30 9.62 -6.83
CA PHE A 281 -30.35 9.68 -8.29
C PHE A 281 -31.62 9.06 -8.88
N ARG A 282 -32.27 8.12 -8.18
CA ARG A 282 -33.45 7.40 -8.68
C ARG A 282 -34.68 8.28 -8.81
N TYR A 283 -35.43 8.11 -9.90
CA TYR A 283 -36.74 8.74 -10.13
C TYR A 283 -36.70 10.26 -10.07
N ARG A 284 -35.66 10.88 -10.63
CA ARG A 284 -35.49 12.34 -10.67
C ARG A 284 -35.46 12.84 -12.10
N SER A 285 -36.06 14.00 -12.34
CA SER A 285 -35.85 14.68 -13.62
C SER A 285 -34.41 15.16 -13.72
N TYR A 286 -33.94 15.40 -14.96
CA TYR A 286 -32.59 15.92 -15.16
C TYR A 286 -32.40 17.28 -14.46
N GLU A 287 -33.42 18.13 -14.47
CA GLU A 287 -33.38 19.47 -13.86
C GLU A 287 -33.32 19.43 -12.33
N GLU A 288 -34.09 18.53 -11.70
CA GLU A 288 -34.04 18.33 -10.26
C GLU A 288 -32.69 17.82 -9.80
N LEU A 289 -32.12 16.87 -10.57
CA LEU A 289 -30.81 16.30 -10.30
C LEU A 289 -29.72 17.39 -10.34
N GLN A 290 -29.76 18.28 -11.33
CA GLN A 290 -28.85 19.42 -11.41
C GLN A 290 -29.07 20.47 -10.31
N ALA A 291 -30.32 20.74 -9.93
CA ALA A 291 -30.65 21.72 -8.89
C ALA A 291 -30.02 21.37 -7.52
N ASP A 292 -29.87 20.08 -7.24
CA ASP A 292 -29.21 19.56 -6.04
C ASP A 292 -27.69 19.41 -6.19
N GLY A 293 -27.12 19.88 -7.30
CA GLY A 293 -25.68 19.83 -7.57
C GLY A 293 -25.18 18.43 -7.94
N LEU A 294 -26.07 17.51 -8.30
CA LEU A 294 -25.71 16.19 -8.79
C LEU A 294 -25.55 16.22 -10.31
N SER A 295 -24.85 15.23 -10.86
CA SER A 295 -24.63 15.08 -12.31
C SER A 295 -24.87 13.65 -12.77
N VAL A 296 -25.10 13.50 -14.08
CA VAL A 296 -25.27 12.21 -14.74
C VAL A 296 -23.89 11.57 -14.96
N ASP A 297 -23.28 11.12 -13.86
CA ASP A 297 -21.97 10.47 -13.84
C ASP A 297 -22.12 8.95 -13.97
N ARG A 298 -21.39 8.34 -14.92
CA ARG A 298 -21.38 6.91 -15.22
C ARG A 298 -21.22 6.01 -13.99
N LYS A 299 -20.45 6.44 -12.99
CA LYS A 299 -20.18 5.63 -11.77
C LYS A 299 -21.43 5.36 -10.94
N ASN A 300 -22.46 6.18 -11.08
CA ASN A 300 -23.71 6.08 -10.32
C ASN A 300 -24.73 5.14 -10.98
N TYR A 301 -24.36 4.50 -12.10
CA TYR A 301 -25.25 3.66 -12.91
C TYR A 301 -24.66 2.27 -13.12
N GLN A 302 -25.54 1.27 -13.13
CA GLN A 302 -25.21 -0.11 -13.47
C GLN A 302 -25.67 -0.43 -14.89
N LEU A 303 -24.84 -1.14 -15.66
CA LEU A 303 -25.28 -1.71 -16.93
C LEU A 303 -26.21 -2.89 -16.66
N ILE A 304 -27.45 -2.81 -17.13
CA ILE A 304 -28.48 -3.82 -16.90
C ILE A 304 -28.71 -4.69 -18.12
N TYR A 305 -28.62 -4.11 -19.31
CA TYR A 305 -29.00 -4.80 -20.53
C TYR A 305 -28.26 -4.25 -21.75
N THR A 306 -27.95 -5.12 -22.71
CA THR A 306 -27.38 -4.77 -24.02
C THR A 306 -28.02 -5.64 -25.09
N ALA A 307 -28.50 -5.04 -26.18
CA ALA A 307 -29.02 -5.76 -27.34
C ALA A 307 -28.73 -5.01 -28.65
N LEU A 308 -28.85 -5.74 -29.77
CA LEU A 308 -28.64 -5.18 -31.10
C LEU A 308 -29.72 -4.14 -31.45
N LEU A 309 -29.31 -3.14 -32.24
CA LEU A 309 -30.20 -2.16 -32.86
C LEU A 309 -30.74 -2.74 -34.16
N ASP A 310 -32.00 -3.12 -34.15
CA ASP A 310 -32.74 -3.36 -35.38
C ASP A 310 -33.06 -2.02 -36.06
N LYS A 311 -33.31 -2.03 -37.37
CA LYS A 311 -33.54 -0.80 -38.17
C LYS A 311 -34.71 0.07 -37.68
N ASP A 312 -35.66 -0.50 -36.95
CA ASP A 312 -36.84 0.18 -36.43
C ASP A 312 -36.73 0.52 -34.93
N THR A 313 -35.55 0.34 -34.33
CA THR A 313 -35.34 0.55 -32.89
C THR A 313 -35.21 2.04 -32.58
N THR A 314 -36.26 2.63 -32.01
CA THR A 314 -36.29 4.00 -31.48
C THR A 314 -36.30 3.99 -29.94
N LEU A 315 -36.06 5.15 -29.33
CA LEU A 315 -36.20 5.31 -27.87
C LEU A 315 -37.61 4.92 -27.39
N ASP A 316 -38.65 5.33 -28.11
CA ASP A 316 -40.05 4.98 -27.79
C ASP A 316 -40.32 3.48 -27.89
N GLU A 317 -39.73 2.81 -28.89
CA GLU A 317 -39.86 1.37 -29.06
C GLU A 317 -39.12 0.61 -27.95
N ILE A 318 -37.94 1.09 -27.56
CA ILE A 318 -37.21 0.56 -26.39
C ILE A 318 -38.09 0.75 -25.14
N TYR A 319 -38.60 1.95 -24.88
CA TYR A 319 -39.47 2.20 -23.72
C TYR A 319 -40.70 1.31 -23.71
N ARG A 320 -41.40 1.17 -24.85
CA ARG A 320 -42.54 0.25 -25.01
C ARG A 320 -42.14 -1.19 -24.71
N ARG A 321 -41.03 -1.66 -25.28
CA ARG A 321 -40.55 -3.04 -25.12
C ARG A 321 -40.22 -3.36 -23.67
N PHE A 322 -39.46 -2.52 -22.99
CA PHE A 322 -39.02 -2.79 -21.60
C PHE A 322 -40.09 -2.49 -20.54
N ASN A 323 -41.18 -1.78 -20.89
CA ASN A 323 -42.28 -1.50 -19.97
C ASN A 323 -43.54 -2.36 -20.20
N MET A 324 -43.85 -2.74 -21.44
CA MET A 324 -45.06 -3.50 -21.76
C MET A 324 -44.78 -4.96 -22.09
N GLU A 325 -43.73 -5.24 -22.87
CA GLU A 325 -43.42 -6.60 -23.33
C GLU A 325 -42.54 -7.34 -22.33
N HIS A 326 -41.61 -6.61 -21.70
CA HIS A 326 -40.69 -7.05 -20.66
C HIS A 326 -39.91 -8.33 -21.04
N PRO A 327 -38.82 -8.20 -21.82
CA PRO A 327 -38.05 -9.33 -22.31
C PRO A 327 -37.64 -10.31 -21.20
N ALA A 328 -37.65 -11.62 -21.49
CA ALA A 328 -37.44 -12.65 -20.46
C ALA A 328 -36.02 -12.63 -19.84
N ASP A 329 -35.04 -12.17 -20.62
CA ASP A 329 -33.64 -11.98 -20.27
C ASP A 329 -33.37 -10.62 -19.61
N TYR A 330 -34.33 -9.69 -19.63
CA TYR A 330 -34.23 -8.42 -18.93
C TYR A 330 -34.40 -8.62 -17.41
N LYS A 331 -33.41 -8.16 -16.63
CA LYS A 331 -33.39 -8.25 -15.16
C LYS A 331 -33.47 -6.89 -14.47
N GLY A 332 -33.62 -5.83 -15.24
CA GLY A 332 -33.85 -4.47 -14.75
C GLY A 332 -35.25 -4.24 -14.22
N HIS A 333 -35.45 -3.06 -13.64
CA HIS A 333 -36.80 -2.55 -13.43
C HIS A 333 -37.34 -1.91 -14.70
N SER A 334 -38.64 -1.63 -14.75
CA SER A 334 -39.26 -0.86 -15.82
C SER A 334 -38.46 0.41 -16.13
N LEU A 335 -38.24 0.68 -17.42
CA LEU A 335 -37.52 1.85 -17.89
C LEU A 335 -38.27 3.11 -17.45
N SER A 336 -37.62 3.92 -16.63
CA SER A 336 -38.25 5.02 -15.91
C SER A 336 -37.34 6.24 -15.78
N MET A 337 -37.90 7.32 -15.27
CA MET A 337 -37.18 8.57 -15.06
C MET A 337 -35.91 8.36 -14.24
N GLY A 338 -34.77 8.83 -14.75
CA GLY A 338 -33.47 8.54 -14.16
C GLY A 338 -32.71 7.37 -14.78
N ASP A 339 -33.29 6.63 -15.73
CA ASP A 339 -32.54 5.62 -16.49
C ASP A 339 -31.83 6.22 -17.70
N ILE A 340 -30.82 5.52 -18.23
CA ILE A 340 -30.07 5.96 -19.41
C ILE A 340 -30.07 4.88 -20.48
N VAL A 341 -30.39 5.29 -21.70
CA VAL A 341 -30.29 4.47 -22.92
C VAL A 341 -29.12 4.96 -23.75
N VAL A 342 -28.15 4.09 -24.02
CA VAL A 342 -26.99 4.40 -24.86
C VAL A 342 -27.13 3.71 -26.21
N PHE A 343 -27.11 4.49 -27.29
CA PHE A 343 -27.02 3.97 -28.66
C PHE A 343 -25.57 3.92 -29.11
N ARG A 344 -25.21 2.84 -29.81
CA ARG A 344 -23.92 2.67 -30.48
C ARG A 344 -24.14 2.29 -31.92
N GLN A 345 -23.93 3.26 -32.81
CA GLN A 345 -24.13 3.09 -34.23
C GLN A 345 -23.13 3.96 -34.99
N ASP A 346 -22.64 3.46 -36.14
CA ASP A 346 -21.76 4.20 -37.04
C ASP A 346 -20.48 4.75 -36.37
N GLY A 347 -19.95 4.01 -35.38
CA GLY A 347 -18.75 4.40 -34.62
C GLY A 347 -18.98 5.57 -33.64
N LYS A 348 -20.23 5.96 -33.41
CA LYS A 348 -20.61 7.00 -32.45
C LYS A 348 -21.44 6.40 -31.30
N GLN A 349 -21.17 6.89 -30.10
CA GLN A 349 -22.02 6.64 -28.93
C GLN A 349 -22.89 7.87 -28.64
N THR A 350 -24.13 7.66 -28.21
CA THR A 350 -25.02 8.74 -27.77
C THR A 350 -25.87 8.25 -26.61
N ALA A 351 -25.79 8.94 -25.47
CA ALA A 351 -26.53 8.62 -24.25
C ALA A 351 -27.77 9.51 -24.13
N TYR A 352 -28.88 8.90 -23.75
CA TYR A 352 -30.18 9.54 -23.56
C TYR A 352 -30.68 9.25 -22.15
N TYR A 353 -30.87 10.28 -21.35
CA TYR A 353 -31.50 10.24 -20.05
C TYR A 353 -33.02 10.20 -20.23
N VAL A 354 -33.69 9.27 -19.56
CA VAL A 354 -35.15 9.18 -19.52
C VAL A 354 -35.66 10.22 -18.54
N ASP A 355 -36.40 11.20 -19.05
CA ASP A 355 -36.88 12.36 -18.30
C ASP A 355 -38.41 12.29 -18.10
N GLU A 356 -38.97 13.34 -17.50
CA GLU A 356 -40.41 13.43 -17.23
C GLU A 356 -41.25 13.22 -18.50
N GLY A 357 -42.39 12.51 -18.37
CA GLY A 357 -43.32 12.31 -19.47
C GLY A 357 -42.88 11.33 -20.56
N ALA A 358 -41.81 10.55 -20.33
CA ALA A 358 -41.14 9.71 -21.33
C ALA A 358 -40.43 10.52 -22.43
N ASP A 359 -40.07 11.77 -22.13
CA ASP A 359 -39.13 12.53 -22.95
C ASP A 359 -37.69 12.04 -22.71
N TYR A 360 -36.79 12.37 -23.65
CA TYR A 360 -35.39 11.97 -23.60
C TYR A 360 -34.46 13.16 -23.77
N ARG A 361 -33.46 13.24 -22.91
CA ARG A 361 -32.44 14.29 -22.96
C ARG A 361 -31.07 13.70 -23.29
N GLN A 362 -30.39 14.25 -24.28
CA GLN A 362 -29.01 13.83 -24.56
C GLN A 362 -28.07 14.28 -23.45
N VAL A 363 -27.28 13.33 -22.93
CA VAL A 363 -26.34 13.53 -21.81
C VAL A 363 -24.93 13.12 -22.21
N PRO A 364 -24.21 13.92 -23.03
CA PRO A 364 -22.84 13.61 -23.44
C PRO A 364 -21.86 13.50 -22.26
N GLU A 365 -22.15 14.17 -21.15
CA GLU A 365 -21.40 14.10 -19.89
C GLU A 365 -21.37 12.69 -19.29
N PHE A 366 -22.30 11.81 -19.68
CA PHE A 366 -22.29 10.41 -19.24
C PHE A 366 -21.03 9.65 -19.68
N PHE A 367 -20.36 10.12 -20.74
CA PHE A 367 -19.08 9.57 -21.21
C PHE A 367 -17.86 10.37 -20.72
N ALA A 368 -18.07 11.48 -20.01
CA ALA A 368 -16.97 12.24 -19.45
C ALA A 368 -16.37 11.47 -18.27
N GLN A 369 -15.08 11.17 -18.32
CA GLN A 369 -14.38 10.64 -17.15
C GLN A 369 -14.44 11.70 -16.04
N PRO A 370 -14.75 11.32 -14.79
CA PRO A 370 -14.63 12.25 -13.68
C PRO A 370 -13.16 12.60 -13.52
N GLU A 371 -12.77 13.80 -13.97
CA GLU A 371 -11.58 14.45 -13.43
C GLU A 371 -11.82 14.56 -11.91
N LYS A 372 -11.12 13.73 -11.15
CA LYS A 372 -11.05 13.87 -9.70
C LYS A 372 -10.43 15.25 -9.42
N GLN A 373 -11.27 16.27 -9.25
CA GLN A 373 -10.89 17.49 -8.56
C GLN A 373 -10.74 17.14 -7.08
N LEU A 374 -9.64 16.47 -6.75
CA LEU A 374 -9.18 16.36 -5.38
C LEU A 374 -8.98 17.80 -4.87
N THR A 375 -9.41 18.10 -3.66
CA THR A 375 -9.15 19.41 -3.06
C THR A 375 -7.70 19.46 -2.56
N PRO A 376 -7.05 20.64 -2.45
CA PRO A 376 -5.70 20.73 -1.89
C PRO A 376 -5.57 20.16 -0.47
N ASP A 377 -6.68 20.08 0.27
CA ASP A 377 -6.74 19.50 1.62
C ASP A 377 -6.55 17.97 1.62
N GLU A 378 -6.98 17.28 0.56
CA GLU A 378 -6.87 15.82 0.42
C GLU A 378 -5.50 15.37 -0.10
N CYS A 379 -4.67 16.32 -0.56
CA CYS A 379 -3.33 16.07 -1.08
C CYS A 379 -2.23 16.62 -0.15
N MET A 380 -2.53 16.82 1.12
CA MET A 380 -1.54 17.20 2.13
C MET A 380 -0.57 16.04 2.36
N THR A 381 0.73 16.31 2.26
CA THR A 381 1.79 15.31 2.55
C THR A 381 2.03 15.12 4.05
N GLY A 382 1.31 15.86 4.89
CA GLY A 382 1.52 15.93 6.34
C GLY A 382 2.74 16.78 6.75
N GLU A 383 3.57 17.21 5.80
CA GLU A 383 4.75 18.04 6.06
C GLU A 383 4.36 19.52 6.20
N GLN A 384 4.96 20.22 7.16
CA GLN A 384 4.77 21.66 7.37
C GLN A 384 6.07 22.41 7.14
N ILE A 385 5.98 23.54 6.45
CA ILE A 385 7.09 24.47 6.28
C ILE A 385 6.88 25.73 7.14
N GLN A 386 7.98 26.22 7.72
CA GLN A 386 8.01 27.45 8.49
C GLN A 386 8.74 28.53 7.68
N THR A 387 8.07 29.64 7.40
CA THR A 387 8.71 30.87 6.90
C THR A 387 8.56 31.98 7.94
N PRO A 388 9.31 33.09 7.84
CA PRO A 388 9.12 34.26 8.70
C PRO A 388 7.73 34.91 8.56
N ARG A 389 6.97 34.56 7.51
CA ARG A 389 5.62 35.07 7.23
C ARG A 389 4.51 34.12 7.67
N GLY A 390 4.83 32.91 8.17
CA GLY A 390 3.84 31.96 8.69
C GLY A 390 4.26 30.49 8.59
N ARG A 391 3.36 29.60 9.03
CA ARG A 391 3.46 28.14 8.81
C ARG A 391 2.51 27.74 7.69
N PHE A 392 2.98 26.93 6.76
CA PHE A 392 2.20 26.47 5.62
C PHE A 392 2.30 24.95 5.49
N TYR A 393 1.19 24.29 5.15
CA TYR A 393 1.18 22.86 4.86
C TYR A 393 1.68 22.60 3.45
N LEU A 394 2.52 21.58 3.29
CA LEU A 394 3.04 21.13 1.99
C LEU A 394 2.01 20.24 1.29
N THR A 395 1.90 20.42 -0.02
CA THR A 395 1.03 19.65 -0.91
C THR A 395 1.82 19.23 -2.14
N ASP A 396 1.56 18.02 -2.64
CA ASP A 396 2.19 17.46 -3.84
C ASP A 396 1.64 18.04 -5.16
N ARG A 397 0.85 19.12 -5.08
CA ARG A 397 0.25 19.76 -6.26
C ARG A 397 1.23 20.64 -7.01
N SER A 398 1.07 20.67 -8.34
CA SER A 398 1.78 21.65 -9.18
C SER A 398 1.16 23.04 -9.05
N ARG A 399 1.90 24.07 -9.51
CA ARG A 399 1.43 25.46 -9.52
C ARG A 399 0.15 25.61 -10.34
N GLU A 400 0.10 25.00 -11.52
CA GLU A 400 -1.04 25.06 -12.44
C GLU A 400 -2.27 24.40 -11.82
N GLN A 401 -2.08 23.30 -11.09
CA GLN A 401 -3.16 22.61 -10.38
C GLN A 401 -3.70 23.44 -9.21
N MET A 402 -2.83 24.20 -8.51
CA MET A 402 -3.24 25.12 -7.45
C MET A 402 -3.98 26.33 -8.01
N GLU A 403 -3.51 26.90 -9.14
CA GLU A 403 -4.18 28.02 -9.82
C GLU A 403 -5.55 27.61 -10.37
N ALA A 404 -5.67 26.41 -10.96
CA ALA A 404 -6.95 25.85 -11.39
C ALA A 404 -7.93 25.61 -10.23
N ALA A 405 -7.43 25.31 -9.04
CA ALA A 405 -8.20 25.20 -7.80
C ALA A 405 -8.50 26.55 -7.13
N GLY A 406 -8.15 27.68 -7.76
CA GLY A 406 -8.43 29.03 -7.26
C GLY A 406 -7.40 29.57 -6.25
N TYR A 407 -6.25 28.92 -6.09
CA TYR A 407 -5.15 29.41 -5.26
C TYR A 407 -4.13 30.16 -6.12
N GLY A 408 -4.01 31.47 -5.90
CA GLY A 408 -3.05 32.31 -6.61
C GLY A 408 -1.69 32.36 -5.93
N PHE A 409 -0.64 32.63 -6.70
CA PHE A 409 0.70 32.85 -6.15
C PHE A 409 0.72 34.06 -5.21
N HIS A 410 1.20 33.87 -3.97
CA HIS A 410 1.29 34.94 -2.98
C HIS A 410 2.73 35.42 -2.77
N HIS A 411 3.67 34.50 -2.53
CA HIS A 411 5.10 34.80 -2.38
C HIS A 411 5.93 33.51 -2.42
N GLN A 412 7.25 33.65 -2.59
CA GLN A 412 8.20 32.54 -2.51
C GLN A 412 8.84 32.50 -1.11
N SER A 413 9.24 31.31 -0.65
CA SER A 413 10.06 31.15 0.55
C SER A 413 11.44 31.79 0.37
N GLU A 414 12.09 32.18 1.47
CA GLU A 414 13.40 32.87 1.42
C GLU A 414 14.52 32.01 0.85
N ASP A 415 14.42 30.69 1.01
CA ASP A 415 15.33 29.71 0.42
C ASP A 415 15.02 29.40 -1.06
N GLY A 416 13.97 30.02 -1.62
CA GLY A 416 13.56 29.86 -3.01
C GLY A 416 12.93 28.50 -3.33
N ARG A 417 12.85 27.57 -2.37
CA ARG A 417 12.45 26.17 -2.60
C ARG A 417 10.95 25.95 -2.65
N TYR A 418 10.14 26.88 -2.16
CA TYR A 418 8.69 26.72 -2.08
C TYR A 418 7.95 27.97 -2.58
N LEU A 419 6.86 27.75 -3.31
CA LEU A 419 5.88 28.78 -3.65
C LEU A 419 4.70 28.68 -2.69
N ILE A 420 4.31 29.81 -2.13
CA ILE A 420 3.12 29.90 -1.27
C ILE A 420 1.94 30.33 -2.13
N MET A 421 0.97 29.42 -2.27
CA MET A 421 -0.26 29.60 -3.05
C MET A 421 -1.44 29.86 -2.10
N ALA A 422 -2.20 30.93 -2.31
CA ALA A 422 -3.29 31.34 -1.43
C ALA A 422 -4.56 31.77 -2.20
N ASN A 423 -5.73 31.49 -1.63
CA ASN A 423 -7.03 31.86 -2.21
C ASN A 423 -7.80 32.89 -1.35
N GLY A 424 -7.10 33.57 -0.44
CA GLY A 424 -7.65 34.58 0.47
C GLY A 424 -8.18 34.03 1.81
N THR A 425 -8.46 32.73 1.91
CA THR A 425 -8.88 32.08 3.18
C THR A 425 -7.89 31.03 3.66
N ARG A 426 -7.17 30.37 2.73
CA ARG A 426 -6.15 29.37 3.02
C ARG A 426 -4.90 29.62 2.19
N ALA A 427 -3.78 29.08 2.67
CA ALA A 427 -2.49 29.15 2.02
C ALA A 427 -1.74 27.82 2.17
N PHE A 428 -1.10 27.40 1.08
CA PHE A 428 -0.37 26.14 0.96
C PHE A 428 1.01 26.38 0.38
N ALA A 429 1.95 25.52 0.73
CA ALA A 429 3.25 25.47 0.10
C ALA A 429 3.26 24.39 -0.98
N ILE A 430 3.79 24.72 -2.15
CA ILE A 430 4.19 23.76 -3.18
C ILE A 430 5.69 23.89 -3.41
N LEU A 431 6.36 22.84 -3.87
CA LEU A 431 7.75 22.98 -4.29
C LEU A 431 7.83 24.00 -5.44
N ALA A 432 8.74 24.97 -5.30
CA ALA A 432 9.15 25.80 -6.40
C ALA A 432 9.94 24.90 -7.36
N GLN A 433 9.28 24.40 -8.39
CA GLN A 433 10.02 23.85 -9.52
C GLN A 433 10.91 24.97 -10.05
N PRO A 434 12.22 24.75 -10.21
CA PRO A 434 13.03 25.71 -10.94
C PRO A 434 12.47 25.76 -12.36
N GLU A 435 11.87 26.89 -12.74
CA GLU A 435 11.71 27.22 -14.15
C GLU A 435 13.13 27.21 -14.73
N SER A 436 13.40 26.15 -15.49
CA SER A 436 14.73 25.77 -15.91
C SER A 436 15.37 26.90 -16.72
N HIS A 437 16.42 27.52 -16.16
CA HIS A 437 17.31 28.45 -16.87
C HIS A 437 17.93 27.80 -18.13
N ILE A 438 17.82 26.48 -18.26
CA ILE A 438 18.27 25.70 -19.39
C ILE A 438 17.35 25.91 -20.59
N LYS A 439 16.05 26.22 -20.44
CA LYS A 439 15.13 26.43 -21.58
C LYS A 439 15.48 27.66 -22.44
N THR A 440 15.94 28.74 -21.80
CA THR A 440 16.39 29.96 -22.49
C THR A 440 17.79 29.78 -23.10
N ALA A 441 18.65 28.96 -22.47
CA ALA A 441 19.95 28.58 -23.01
C ALA A 441 19.79 27.62 -24.21
N GLU A 442 18.87 26.65 -24.13
CA GLU A 442 18.50 25.70 -25.18
C GLU A 442 17.98 26.45 -26.41
N MET A 443 17.05 27.39 -26.25
CA MET A 443 16.57 28.23 -27.37
C MET A 443 17.64 29.07 -28.08
N SER A 444 18.79 29.33 -27.45
CA SER A 444 19.89 30.13 -28.05
C SER A 444 21.09 29.29 -28.51
N THR A 445 21.18 28.01 -28.11
CA THR A 445 22.33 27.14 -28.45
C THR A 445 21.96 25.79 -29.07
N GLU A 446 20.74 25.28 -28.90
CA GLU A 446 20.28 24.06 -29.56
C GLU A 446 19.81 24.35 -30.97
N GLN A 447 20.36 23.62 -31.94
CA GLN A 447 19.97 23.78 -33.34
C GLN A 447 18.69 23.01 -33.71
N ASN A 448 18.17 22.16 -32.82
CA ASN A 448 17.00 21.31 -33.07
C ASN A 448 15.86 21.59 -32.07
N TYR A 449 14.91 22.41 -32.49
CA TYR A 449 13.76 22.87 -31.69
C TYR A 449 12.84 21.76 -31.14
N ASN A 450 12.95 20.52 -31.62
CA ASN A 450 12.18 19.39 -31.11
C ASN A 450 12.78 18.75 -29.85
N MET A 451 13.93 19.25 -29.37
CA MET A 451 14.70 18.68 -28.25
C MET A 451 14.73 19.61 -27.03
N ILE A 452 13.88 20.64 -26.98
CA ILE A 452 13.73 21.53 -25.81
C ILE A 452 12.96 20.78 -24.70
N ASP A 453 13.61 19.77 -24.13
CA ASP A 453 13.11 18.84 -23.11
C ASP A 453 13.83 18.99 -21.76
N GLY A 454 14.72 19.99 -21.65
CA GLY A 454 15.48 20.27 -20.43
C GLY A 454 16.80 19.52 -20.31
N MET A 455 17.31 18.90 -21.39
CA MET A 455 18.60 18.21 -21.45
C MET A 455 19.49 18.72 -22.60
N MET A 456 20.60 19.40 -22.29
CA MET A 456 21.60 19.82 -23.29
C MET A 456 22.30 18.61 -23.96
N ASN A 457 21.89 18.24 -25.18
CA ASN A 457 22.43 17.07 -25.90
C ASN A 457 22.90 17.37 -27.33
N ASN A 458 23.89 18.25 -27.48
CA ASN A 458 24.60 18.47 -28.75
C ASN A 458 25.64 17.37 -29.03
N ALA A 459 25.20 16.21 -29.54
CA ALA A 459 26.11 15.24 -30.18
C ALA A 459 26.16 15.50 -31.70
N PRO A 460 27.35 15.51 -32.34
CA PRO A 460 27.50 15.80 -33.77
C PRO A 460 26.81 14.75 -34.64
N SER A 461 26.23 15.16 -35.76
CA SER A 461 25.54 14.24 -36.68
C SER A 461 26.52 13.50 -37.59
N MET A 462 26.13 12.31 -38.09
CA MET A 462 26.98 11.48 -38.96
C MET A 462 27.37 12.21 -40.27
N GLU A 463 26.48 13.08 -40.78
CA GLU A 463 26.71 13.93 -41.95
C GLU A 463 27.78 15.01 -41.71
N GLU A 464 27.87 15.55 -40.50
CA GLU A 464 28.90 16.54 -40.13
C GLU A 464 30.27 15.88 -39.89
N LEU A 465 30.28 14.65 -39.38
CA LEU A 465 31.51 13.86 -39.24
C LEU A 465 32.08 13.48 -40.62
N GLU A 466 31.24 13.09 -41.58
CA GLU A 466 31.69 12.85 -42.98
C GLU A 466 32.19 14.12 -43.68
N ALA A 467 31.58 15.29 -43.39
CA ALA A 467 32.05 16.56 -43.92
C ALA A 467 33.42 16.95 -43.34
N ARG A 468 33.67 16.68 -42.06
CA ARG A 468 34.98 16.89 -41.41
C ARG A 468 36.04 15.91 -41.91
N GLU A 469 35.67 14.66 -42.21
CA GLU A 469 36.57 13.69 -42.87
C GLU A 469 37.01 14.21 -44.24
N LYS A 470 36.06 14.68 -45.05
CA LYS A 470 36.31 15.22 -46.39
C LYS A 470 37.10 16.54 -46.36
N ALA A 471 36.99 17.31 -45.28
CA ALA A 471 37.81 18.48 -45.02
C ALA A 471 39.23 18.14 -44.50
N GLY A 472 39.53 16.86 -44.25
CA GLY A 472 40.83 16.37 -43.80
C GLY A 472 41.07 16.52 -42.30
N GLU A 473 40.02 16.74 -41.51
CA GLU A 473 40.10 16.85 -40.05
C GLU A 473 40.07 15.46 -39.38
N GLN A 474 40.75 15.31 -38.24
CA GLN A 474 40.76 14.06 -37.48
C GLN A 474 39.46 13.89 -36.71
N ILE A 475 38.83 12.73 -36.87
CA ILE A 475 37.57 12.36 -36.20
C ILE A 475 37.87 11.33 -35.12
N PHE A 476 37.32 11.51 -33.91
CA PHE A 476 37.50 10.58 -32.82
C PHE A 476 36.44 9.47 -32.86
N LEU A 477 36.87 8.24 -32.57
CA LEU A 477 36.02 7.03 -32.63
C LEU A 477 34.82 7.08 -31.67
N LEU A 478 34.93 7.87 -30.60
CA LEU A 478 33.85 8.09 -29.63
C LEU A 478 32.72 8.94 -30.22
N ASP A 479 33.05 9.97 -31.01
CA ASP A 479 32.08 10.84 -31.66
C ASP A 479 31.28 10.08 -32.73
N VAL A 480 31.94 9.17 -33.45
CA VAL A 480 31.29 8.25 -34.40
C VAL A 480 30.34 7.28 -33.68
N ALA A 481 30.73 6.79 -32.51
CA ALA A 481 29.92 5.85 -31.73
C ALA A 481 28.67 6.53 -31.13
N GLU A 482 28.78 7.78 -30.67
CA GLU A 482 27.65 8.55 -30.13
C GLU A 482 26.71 9.00 -31.25
N ALA A 483 27.24 9.48 -32.37
CA ALA A 483 26.46 9.82 -33.55
C ALA A 483 25.71 8.60 -34.12
N ALA A 484 26.33 7.41 -34.13
CA ALA A 484 25.69 6.16 -34.58
C ALA A 484 24.56 5.73 -33.64
N LYS A 485 24.74 5.87 -32.32
CA LYS A 485 23.71 5.59 -31.32
C LYS A 485 22.53 6.56 -31.42
N ALA A 486 22.80 7.83 -31.73
CA ALA A 486 21.77 8.84 -31.95
C ALA A 486 20.97 8.59 -33.24
N GLU A 487 21.63 8.14 -34.33
CA GLU A 487 20.94 7.82 -35.58
C GLU A 487 20.10 6.54 -35.48
N ALA A 488 20.54 5.56 -34.68
CA ALA A 488 19.78 4.34 -34.38
C ALA A 488 18.46 4.59 -33.62
N LYS A 489 18.31 5.77 -32.97
CA LYS A 489 17.09 6.17 -32.26
C LYS A 489 16.11 6.98 -33.13
N LYS A 490 16.44 7.33 -34.38
CA LYS A 490 15.50 8.01 -35.30
C LYS A 490 14.62 6.98 -36.06
N PRO A 491 13.28 7.15 -36.11
CA PRO A 491 12.43 6.28 -36.92
C PRO A 491 12.56 6.63 -38.41
N LYS A 492 13.17 5.76 -39.23
CA LYS A 492 13.20 5.91 -40.70
C LYS A 492 12.02 5.19 -41.35
N GLN A 493 11.24 5.96 -42.13
CA GLN A 493 10.17 5.49 -42.99
C GLN A 493 10.68 4.53 -44.10
N THR A 494 9.99 3.39 -44.19
CA THR A 494 9.75 2.50 -45.35
C THR A 494 10.89 2.10 -46.30
N ARG A 495 11.30 0.81 -46.23
CA ARG A 495 10.87 -0.25 -47.17
C ARG A 495 11.23 -1.66 -46.66
N LYS A 496 10.29 -2.58 -46.89
CA LYS A 496 10.18 -4.04 -46.60
C LYS A 496 11.52 -4.80 -46.78
N THR A 497 11.92 -5.85 -46.05
CA THR A 497 11.27 -7.03 -45.44
C THR A 497 12.31 -7.57 -44.43
N THR A 498 11.98 -8.03 -43.22
CA THR A 498 11.81 -9.46 -42.90
C THR A 498 11.35 -9.55 -41.43
N GLN A 499 10.23 -10.23 -41.22
CA GLN A 499 9.71 -10.82 -39.98
C GLN A 499 9.99 -10.08 -38.64
N LYS A 500 9.10 -9.14 -38.32
CA LYS A 500 8.71 -8.87 -36.93
C LYS A 500 8.19 -10.17 -36.30
N GLN A 501 8.83 -10.67 -35.26
CA GLN A 501 8.10 -11.37 -34.21
C GLN A 501 7.12 -10.36 -33.62
N LYS A 502 5.86 -10.44 -34.06
CA LYS A 502 4.73 -9.76 -33.43
C LYS A 502 4.63 -10.32 -32.02
N LYS A 503 4.74 -9.47 -30.99
CA LYS A 503 4.06 -9.76 -29.72
C LYS A 503 2.59 -9.94 -30.10
N THR A 504 2.07 -11.16 -29.92
CA THR A 504 0.67 -11.51 -30.20
C THR A 504 -0.21 -10.70 -29.26
N SER A 505 -1.15 -9.90 -29.80
CA SER A 505 -2.14 -9.19 -28.97
C SER A 505 -2.93 -10.20 -28.14
N ILE A 506 -3.44 -9.75 -27.00
CA ILE A 506 -4.16 -10.59 -26.03
C ILE A 506 -5.30 -11.35 -26.72
N ARG A 507 -6.02 -10.69 -27.63
CA ARG A 507 -7.06 -11.29 -28.49
C ARG A 507 -6.56 -12.49 -29.31
N ALA A 508 -5.34 -12.42 -29.86
CA ALA A 508 -4.75 -13.53 -30.61
C ALA A 508 -4.35 -14.70 -29.70
N GLN A 509 -3.94 -14.41 -28.45
CA GLN A 509 -3.61 -15.43 -27.45
C GLN A 509 -4.86 -16.12 -26.90
N LEU A 510 -5.94 -15.36 -26.63
CA LEU A 510 -7.24 -15.90 -26.24
C LEU A 510 -7.90 -16.72 -27.36
N ALA A 511 -7.82 -16.26 -28.61
CA ALA A 511 -8.31 -17.03 -29.76
C ALA A 511 -7.54 -18.35 -29.93
N ALA A 512 -6.21 -18.33 -29.74
CA ALA A 512 -5.38 -19.53 -29.76
C ALA A 512 -5.72 -20.50 -28.62
N ALA A 513 -5.94 -20.00 -27.40
CA ALA A 513 -6.32 -20.80 -26.24
C ALA A 513 -7.73 -21.42 -26.40
N LYS A 514 -8.70 -20.69 -26.96
CA LYS A 514 -10.05 -21.20 -27.30
C LYS A 514 -9.98 -22.27 -28.40
N GLU A 515 -9.10 -22.11 -29.40
CA GLU A 515 -8.81 -23.13 -30.42
C GLU A 515 -8.16 -24.40 -29.82
N GLU A 516 -7.27 -24.25 -28.84
CA GLU A 516 -6.64 -25.37 -28.14
C GLU A 516 -7.61 -26.14 -27.22
N GLN A 517 -8.51 -25.43 -26.54
CA GLN A 517 -9.55 -26.07 -25.73
C GLN A 517 -10.54 -26.88 -26.58
N LYS A 518 -10.87 -26.41 -27.79
CA LYS A 518 -11.71 -27.17 -28.75
C LYS A 518 -11.03 -28.44 -29.30
N LYS A 519 -9.71 -28.58 -29.16
CA LYS A 519 -8.93 -29.73 -29.65
C LYS A 519 -8.70 -30.83 -28.60
N ARG A 520 -9.11 -30.64 -27.33
CA ARG A 520 -9.00 -31.67 -26.29
C ARG A 520 -10.26 -32.55 -26.24
N PRO A 521 -10.19 -33.86 -26.54
CA PRO A 521 -11.32 -34.77 -26.37
C PRO A 521 -11.59 -35.03 -24.88
N PRO A 522 -12.84 -35.34 -24.48
CA PRO A 522 -13.19 -35.56 -23.08
C PRO A 522 -12.49 -36.80 -22.53
N ALA A 523 -11.82 -36.65 -21.38
CA ALA A 523 -11.15 -37.74 -20.69
C ALA A 523 -12.17 -38.75 -20.17
N ARG A 524 -12.02 -40.01 -20.61
CA ARG A 524 -12.87 -41.15 -20.28
C ARG A 524 -12.55 -41.59 -18.84
N GLU A 525 -13.49 -41.43 -17.92
CA GLU A 525 -13.42 -42.02 -16.58
C GLU A 525 -13.27 -43.54 -16.68
N LYS A 526 -12.19 -44.07 -16.11
CA LYS A 526 -12.05 -45.50 -15.82
C LYS A 526 -12.33 -45.73 -14.34
N SER A 527 -13.57 -46.07 -14.04
CA SER A 527 -13.95 -46.76 -12.80
C SER A 527 -13.92 -48.28 -13.05
N LYS A 528 -13.22 -49.04 -12.20
CA LYS A 528 -13.40 -50.46 -11.81
C LYS A 528 -12.07 -51.03 -11.28
N GLU A 529 -11.96 -51.38 -9.98
CA GLU A 529 -12.45 -52.58 -9.27
C GLU A 529 -11.37 -53.67 -9.12
N MET A 530 -11.39 -54.33 -7.95
CA MET A 530 -10.69 -55.52 -7.45
C MET A 530 -9.28 -55.31 -6.86
N GLU A 531 -9.09 -55.45 -5.54
CA GLU A 531 -9.17 -56.69 -4.72
C GLU A 531 -8.07 -57.69 -5.11
N VAL A 532 -6.99 -57.72 -4.32
CA VAL A 532 -6.47 -58.87 -3.53
C VAL A 532 -5.60 -58.31 -2.41
#